data_AF-A0A0G1ZJX8-F1
#
_entry.id   AF-A0A0G1ZJX8-F1
#
_cell.length_a   1.000
_cell.length_b   1.000
_cell.length_c   1.000
_cell.angle_alpha   90.00
_cell.angle_beta   90.00
_cell.angle_gamma   90.00
#
_symmetry.space_group_name_H-M   'P 1'
#
loop_
_entity.id
_entity.type
_entity.pdbx_description
1 polymer ?
#
loop_
_entity_poly.entity_id
_entity_poly.type
_entity_poly.pdbx_seq_one_letter_code
_entity_poly.pdbx_strand_id
1 'polypeptide(L)'
;MTKFFAAHHTALVVLMLGLMLALGITSMAGDSGIVDEVAHIPAGYSYLRYGDFRLNPEHPPLLKDLAAFPLLFLDLKFPDNIPAWTTEPNGQWETGWHFIYHVGNDADLILFL
;
A
#
# COMPACT_ATOMS: atom_id res chain seq x y z
N MET A 1 6.47 -36.45 23.21
CA MET A 1 5.92 -35.47 22.23
C MET A 1 5.27 -34.26 22.91
N THR A 2 4.27 -34.42 23.79
CA THR A 2 3.57 -33.29 24.45
C THR A 2 4.47 -32.37 25.29
N LYS A 3 5.44 -32.91 26.03
CA LYS A 3 6.39 -32.10 26.83
C LYS A 3 7.30 -31.20 25.99
N PHE A 4 7.63 -31.60 24.77
CA PHE A 4 8.47 -30.81 23.87
C PHE A 4 7.73 -29.56 23.40
N PHE A 5 6.51 -29.72 22.90
CA PHE A 5 5.69 -28.58 22.47
C PHE A 5 5.35 -27.65 23.65
N ALA A 6 5.03 -28.20 24.82
CA ALA A 6 4.81 -27.39 26.02
C ALA A 6 6.03 -26.52 26.37
N ALA A 7 7.25 -27.05 26.24
CA ALA A 7 8.48 -26.32 26.55
C ALA A 7 8.92 -25.31 25.45
N HIS A 8 8.51 -25.50 24.20
CA HIS A 8 9.03 -24.71 23.05
C HIS A 8 7.97 -23.96 22.24
N HIS A 9 6.69 -23.99 22.64
CA HIS A 9 5.59 -23.41 21.88
C HIS A 9 5.82 -21.94 21.48
N THR A 10 6.33 -21.09 22.38
CA THR A 10 6.63 -19.68 22.06
C THR A 10 7.69 -19.55 20.97
N ALA A 11 8.78 -20.33 21.05
CA ALA A 11 9.84 -20.29 20.04
C ALA A 11 9.33 -20.78 18.68
N LEU A 12 8.49 -21.82 18.67
CA LEU A 12 7.84 -22.31 17.45
C LEU A 12 6.90 -21.27 16.85
N VAL A 13 6.10 -20.58 17.66
CA VAL A 13 5.21 -19.49 17.20
C VAL A 13 6.03 -18.35 16.59
N VAL A 14 7.09 -17.89 17.27
CA VAL A 14 7.97 -16.83 16.74
C VAL A 14 8.62 -17.26 15.44
N LEU A 15 9.11 -18.50 15.36
CA LEU A 15 9.68 -19.05 14.13
C LEU A 15 8.64 -19.08 12.99
N MET A 16 7.43 -19.55 13.27
CA MET A 16 6.36 -19.61 12.27
C MET A 16 5.96 -18.21 11.79
N LEU A 17 5.76 -17.25 12.70
CA LEU A 17 5.43 -15.87 12.34
C LEU A 17 6.57 -15.21 11.57
N GLY A 18 7.82 -15.46 11.96
CA GLY A 18 9.01 -14.97 11.24
C GLY A 18 9.10 -15.55 9.82
N LEU A 19 8.84 -16.84 9.65
CA LEU A 19 8.80 -17.49 8.34
C LEU A 19 7.64 -16.96 7.48
N MET A 20 6.45 -16.77 8.07
CA MET A 20 5.31 -16.20 7.35
C MET A 20 5.58 -14.78 6.88
N LEU A 21 6.18 -13.95 7.74
CA LEU A 21 6.58 -12.59 7.38
C LEU A 21 7.63 -12.59 6.27
N ALA A 22 8.67 -13.41 6.40
CA ALA A 22 9.72 -13.51 5.39
C ALA A 22 9.15 -13.95 4.05
N LEU A 23 8.32 -15.01 4.03
CA LEU A 23 7.66 -15.49 2.82
C LEU A 23 6.78 -14.40 2.20
N GLY A 24 5.97 -13.71 2.99
CA GLY A 24 5.09 -12.64 2.51
C GLY A 24 5.86 -11.47 1.87
N ILE A 25 6.93 -11.00 2.49
CA ILE A 25 7.77 -9.93 1.92
C ILE A 25 8.45 -10.42 0.64
N THR A 26 9.01 -11.63 0.64
CA THR A 26 9.72 -12.15 -0.54
C THR A 26 8.79 -12.48 -1.69
N SER A 27 7.52 -12.81 -1.43
CA SER A 27 6.57 -13.10 -2.51
C SER A 27 6.13 -11.84 -3.25
N MET A 28 6.14 -10.67 -2.59
CA MET A 28 5.80 -9.40 -3.24
C MET A 28 6.86 -8.94 -4.26
N ALA A 29 8.10 -9.42 -4.14
CA ALA A 29 9.18 -8.99 -5.00
C ALA A 29 8.98 -9.49 -6.45
N GLY A 30 8.73 -8.56 -7.37
CA GLY A 30 8.53 -8.84 -8.80
C GLY A 30 7.09 -9.20 -9.18
N ASP A 31 6.14 -9.08 -8.24
CA ASP A 31 4.71 -9.13 -8.56
C ASP A 31 4.27 -7.84 -9.26
N SER A 32 3.30 -7.98 -10.17
CA SER A 32 2.68 -6.84 -10.84
C SER A 32 1.51 -6.31 -10.03
N GLY A 33 1.30 -5.00 -10.08
CA GLY A 33 0.18 -4.41 -9.39
C GLY A 33 -1.21 -4.83 -9.93
N ILE A 34 -2.20 -4.81 -9.05
CA ILE A 34 -3.60 -5.11 -9.34
C ILE A 34 -4.48 -3.83 -9.29
N VAL A 35 -5.68 -3.91 -9.84
CA VAL A 35 -6.58 -2.75 -10.02
C VAL A 35 -6.89 -2.03 -8.70
N ASP A 36 -7.00 -2.75 -7.59
CA ASP A 36 -7.34 -2.16 -6.29
C ASP A 36 -6.17 -1.35 -5.68
N GLU A 37 -4.92 -1.66 -6.00
CA GLU A 37 -3.75 -0.90 -5.54
C GLU A 37 -3.73 0.50 -6.15
N VAL A 38 -4.15 0.59 -7.43
CA VAL A 38 -4.34 1.85 -8.14
C VAL A 38 -5.37 2.73 -7.45
N ALA A 39 -6.40 2.17 -6.80
CA ALA A 39 -7.37 3.00 -6.07
C ALA A 39 -6.91 3.31 -4.63
N HIS A 40 -6.34 2.33 -3.93
CA HIS A 40 -6.12 2.43 -2.48
C HIS A 40 -4.79 3.09 -2.09
N ILE A 41 -3.69 2.84 -2.81
CA ILE A 41 -2.38 3.43 -2.49
C ILE A 41 -2.39 4.95 -2.66
N PRO A 42 -2.84 5.52 -3.80
CA PRO A 42 -2.86 6.97 -3.98
C PRO A 42 -3.87 7.65 -3.06
N ALA A 43 -4.98 6.97 -2.70
CA ALA A 43 -5.92 7.47 -1.71
C ALA A 43 -5.23 7.60 -0.34
N GLY A 44 -4.61 6.53 0.17
CA GLY A 44 -3.85 6.61 1.42
C GLY A 44 -2.77 7.70 1.39
N TYR A 45 -2.07 7.84 0.25
CA TYR A 45 -1.08 8.89 0.08
C TYR A 45 -1.72 10.28 0.14
N SER A 46 -2.86 10.49 -0.52
CA SER A 46 -3.54 11.79 -0.50
C SER A 46 -4.07 12.16 0.88
N TYR A 47 -4.52 11.16 1.65
CA TYR A 47 -5.02 11.34 3.02
C TYR A 47 -3.89 11.83 3.92
N LEU A 48 -2.74 11.15 3.86
CA LEU A 48 -1.60 11.46 4.72
C LEU A 48 -0.83 12.70 4.27
N ARG A 49 -0.63 12.89 2.97
CA ARG A 49 0.19 13.99 2.42
C ARG A 49 -0.58 15.31 2.35
N TYR A 50 -1.85 15.27 1.96
CA TYR A 50 -2.66 16.46 1.70
C TYR A 50 -3.83 16.65 2.67
N GLY A 51 -4.16 15.65 3.50
CA GLY A 51 -5.35 15.70 4.35
C GLY A 51 -6.65 15.62 3.55
N ASP A 52 -6.61 15.14 2.31
CA ASP A 52 -7.76 15.09 1.41
C ASP A 52 -8.28 13.66 1.27
N PHE A 53 -9.42 13.41 1.90
CA PHE A 53 -10.08 12.10 2.02
C PHE A 53 -11.10 11.80 0.92
N ARG A 54 -11.14 12.60 -0.15
CA ARG A 54 -12.17 12.46 -1.21
C ARG A 54 -11.93 11.27 -2.14
N LEU A 55 -10.68 10.84 -2.30
CA LEU A 55 -10.33 9.72 -3.18
C LEU A 55 -10.66 8.39 -2.47
N ASN A 56 -11.45 7.52 -3.08
CA ASN A 56 -11.86 6.22 -2.50
C ASN A 56 -12.49 6.30 -1.08
N PRO A 57 -13.56 7.07 -0.84
CA PRO A 57 -14.11 7.27 0.50
C PRO A 57 -14.94 6.08 1.03
N GLU A 58 -15.08 4.99 0.27
CA GLU A 58 -15.99 3.88 0.57
C GLU A 58 -15.55 3.05 1.78
N HIS A 59 -14.24 3.03 2.07
CA HIS A 59 -13.64 2.24 3.14
C HIS A 59 -12.91 3.14 4.15
N PRO A 60 -12.92 2.80 5.46
CA PRO A 60 -12.16 3.53 6.48
C PRO A 60 -10.66 3.68 6.14
N PRO A 61 -10.01 4.77 6.56
CA PRO A 61 -8.68 5.14 6.06
C PRO A 61 -7.53 4.31 6.64
N LEU A 62 -7.72 3.67 7.81
CA LEU A 62 -6.63 3.07 8.59
C LEU A 62 -5.67 2.19 7.78
N LEU A 63 -6.20 1.28 6.95
CA LEU A 63 -5.35 0.36 6.18
C LEU A 63 -4.68 1.05 4.99
N LYS A 64 -5.34 2.04 4.38
CA LYS A 64 -4.78 2.85 3.29
C LYS A 64 -3.65 3.73 3.81
N ASP A 65 -3.88 4.36 4.97
CA ASP A 65 -2.87 5.16 5.65
C ASP A 65 -1.66 4.29 6.01
N LEU A 66 -1.88 3.10 6.56
CA LEU A 66 -0.78 2.19 6.89
C LEU A 66 0.03 1.78 5.65
N ALA A 67 -0.66 1.45 4.54
CA ALA A 67 0.00 1.10 3.29
C ALA A 67 0.74 2.29 2.65
N ALA A 68 0.21 3.51 2.74
CA ALA A 68 0.83 4.68 2.13
C ALA A 68 1.86 5.38 3.04
N PHE A 69 1.93 5.05 4.32
CA PHE A 69 2.87 5.64 5.28
C PHE A 69 4.34 5.62 4.82
N PRO A 70 4.92 4.49 4.35
CA PRO A 70 6.31 4.46 3.88
C PRO A 70 6.54 5.39 2.68
N LEU A 71 5.53 5.64 1.86
CA LEU A 71 5.63 6.50 0.68
C LEU A 71 5.84 7.99 1.04
N LEU A 72 5.49 8.41 2.26
CA LEU A 72 5.72 9.79 2.73
C LEU A 72 7.20 10.17 2.80
N PHE A 73 8.09 9.18 2.86
CA PHE A 73 9.54 9.37 2.92
C PHE A 73 10.19 9.38 1.53
N LEU A 74 9.41 9.20 0.47
CA LEU A 74 9.86 9.25 -0.92
C LEU A 74 9.53 10.60 -1.57
N ASP A 75 10.35 11.00 -2.55
CA ASP A 75 10.08 12.17 -3.40
C ASP A 75 9.17 11.78 -4.57
N LEU A 76 7.89 11.56 -4.27
CA LEU A 76 6.88 11.15 -5.26
C LEU A 76 6.20 12.35 -5.91
N LYS A 77 5.96 12.24 -7.21
CA LYS A 77 5.15 13.18 -7.98
C LYS A 77 3.68 12.80 -7.87
N PHE A 78 2.83 13.76 -7.53
CA PHE A 78 1.39 13.55 -7.48
C PHE A 78 0.69 14.27 -8.64
N PRO A 79 -0.28 13.65 -9.33
CA PRO A 79 -0.99 14.27 -10.45
C PRO A 79 -2.09 15.23 -9.98
N ASP A 80 -1.70 16.37 -9.41
CA ASP A 80 -2.61 17.34 -8.81
C ASP A 80 -3.34 18.27 -9.80
N ASN A 81 -3.07 18.12 -11.11
CA ASN A 81 -3.58 18.98 -12.17
C ASN A 81 -4.46 18.26 -13.21
N ILE A 82 -4.90 17.04 -12.93
CA ILE A 82 -5.79 16.27 -13.81
C ILE A 82 -7.27 16.41 -13.42
N PRO A 83 -8.23 16.27 -14.35
CA PRO A 83 -9.67 16.33 -14.05
C PRO A 83 -10.11 15.30 -13.00
N ALA A 84 -9.52 14.10 -13.04
CA ALA A 84 -9.77 13.01 -12.11
C ALA A 84 -9.50 13.37 -10.64
N TRP A 85 -8.54 14.26 -10.37
CA TRP A 85 -8.24 14.75 -9.02
C TRP A 85 -9.04 16.01 -8.66
N THR A 86 -9.19 16.91 -9.63
CA THR A 86 -9.67 18.27 -9.38
C THR A 86 -11.19 18.39 -9.38
N THR A 87 -11.87 17.72 -10.32
CA THR A 87 -13.30 17.95 -10.61
C THR A 87 -14.16 16.71 -10.59
N GLU A 88 -13.59 15.54 -10.86
CA GLU A 88 -14.37 14.31 -10.94
C GLU A 88 -14.66 13.74 -9.53
N PRO A 89 -15.90 13.29 -9.28
CA PRO A 89 -16.26 12.72 -7.98
C PRO A 89 -15.64 11.34 -7.73
N ASN A 90 -15.33 10.58 -8.78
CA ASN A 90 -14.86 9.18 -8.71
C ASN A 90 -13.56 8.94 -9.51
N GLY A 91 -12.66 9.92 -9.57
CA GLY A 91 -11.43 9.82 -10.36
C GLY A 91 -10.31 8.97 -9.73
N GLN A 92 -10.64 8.02 -8.85
CA GLN A 92 -9.65 7.29 -8.04
C GLN A 92 -8.72 6.41 -8.86
N TRP A 93 -9.26 5.66 -9.83
CA TRP A 93 -8.45 4.80 -10.69
C TRP A 93 -7.57 5.62 -11.62
N GLU A 94 -8.12 6.68 -12.22
CA GLU A 94 -7.36 7.53 -13.14
C GLU A 94 -6.25 8.29 -12.41
N THR A 95 -6.54 8.85 -11.23
CA THR A 95 -5.53 9.47 -10.37
C THR A 95 -4.44 8.48 -9.99
N GLY A 96 -4.81 7.23 -9.70
CA GLY A 96 -3.85 6.19 -9.38
C GLY A 96 -2.99 5.75 -10.54
N TRP A 97 -3.57 5.57 -11.73
CA TRP A 97 -2.80 5.23 -12.93
C TRP A 97 -1.76 6.31 -13.21
N HIS A 98 -2.17 7.58 -13.08
CA HIS A 98 -1.24 8.68 -13.21
C HIS A 98 -0.17 8.67 -12.12
N PHE A 99 -0.55 8.55 -10.85
CA PHE A 99 0.37 8.56 -9.71
C PHE A 99 1.41 7.43 -9.78
N ILE A 100 0.99 6.19 -10.06
CA ILE A 100 1.88 5.04 -10.03
C ILE A 100 2.68 4.96 -11.33
N TYR A 101 2.06 5.15 -12.50
CA TYR A 101 2.65 4.76 -13.78
C TYR A 101 2.95 5.91 -14.75
N HIS A 102 2.21 7.03 -14.73
CA HIS A 102 2.33 8.04 -15.81
C HIS A 102 3.11 9.31 -15.46
N VAL A 103 3.32 9.61 -14.17
CA VAL A 103 4.08 10.81 -13.75
C VAL A 103 5.57 10.54 -13.52
N GLY A 104 6.02 9.31 -13.78
CA GLY A 104 7.44 8.91 -13.70
C GLY A 104 7.91 8.65 -12.26
N ASN A 105 7.02 8.16 -11.40
CA ASN A 105 7.41 7.52 -10.15
C ASN A 105 7.91 6.09 -10.41
N ASP A 106 8.66 5.54 -9.47
CA ASP A 106 9.07 4.15 -9.50
C ASP A 106 7.91 3.26 -9.04
N ALA A 107 7.21 2.66 -10.00
CA ALA A 107 6.04 1.84 -9.73
C ALA A 107 6.39 0.59 -8.90
N ASP A 108 7.53 -0.06 -9.21
CA ASP A 108 7.94 -1.27 -8.50
C ASP A 108 8.26 -0.94 -7.03
N LEU A 109 8.90 0.20 -6.77
CA LEU A 109 9.15 0.66 -5.40
C LEU A 109 7.85 1.02 -4.66
N ILE A 110 6.91 1.70 -5.32
CA ILE A 110 5.61 2.05 -4.71
C ILE A 110 4.83 0.80 -4.33
N LEU A 111 4.81 -0.23 -5.19
CA LEU A 111 4.06 -1.47 -4.97
C LEU A 111 4.72 -2.38 -3.92
N PHE A 112 6.04 -2.29 -3.77
CA PHE A 112 6.78 -3.09 -2.80
C PHE A 112 6.68 -2.58 -1.36
N LEU A 113 6.50 -1.26 -1.17
CA LEU A 113 6.46 -0.59 0.13
C LEU A 113 5.05 -0.57 0.75
#